data_AF-A0AAI9CE49-F1
#
_entry.id   AF-A0AAI9CE49-F1
#
_cell.length_a   1.000
_cell.length_b   1.000
_cell.length_c   1.000
_cell.angle_alpha   90.00
_cell.angle_beta   90.00
_cell.angle_gamma   90.00
#
_symmetry.space_group_name_H-M   'P 1'
#
loop_
_entity.id
_entity.type
_entity.pdbx_description
1 polymer ?
#
loop_
_entity_poly.entity_id
_entity_poly.type
_entity_poly.pdbx_seq_one_letter_code
_entity_poly.pdbx_strand_id
1 'polypeptide(L)'
;MLATLLLSSSAAVAEEAVELPSPEAREQMLQLLEAQSLYRDRVDWNDVRARLTAAGDDRAQQRRVLDEATARSSGGHGRWFSPSEQRQRSERAQRLNAAQATALAAPAQASARIGVLRVSPFVEDLQRSEPERYEARKSYALALQERIAGLDDGTRCGWVVDVSSNGGGNMWPMLFGLLPLLHGTPDAQGALIGAFRSADGLLWWRQREGEVVQGNASMLRSRQGAYRLLAGTAPVAVVMGAGTASSGEAVALAFRGQRGSRSFGQPSAGFSTGNRPTTLVDGTTLLLTHNVMTDRNGQGDGGRMQPDQATASGPATLAAAQAWLLAQPACQGR
;
A
#
# COMPACT_ATOMS: atom_id res chain seq x y z
N MET A 1 38.20 33.92 50.81
CA MET A 1 37.89 32.95 49.74
C MET A 1 36.39 33.00 49.48
N LEU A 2 35.97 33.85 48.53
CA LEU A 2 34.59 33.89 48.03
C LEU A 2 34.48 32.89 46.87
N ALA A 3 33.49 32.01 46.94
CA ALA A 3 33.11 31.11 45.86
C ALA A 3 32.08 31.81 44.97
N THR A 4 32.41 31.93 43.68
CA THR A 4 31.55 32.53 42.66
C THR A 4 31.07 31.43 41.71
N LEU A 5 29.75 31.39 41.55
CA LEU A 5 28.90 30.85 40.47
C LEU A 5 29.55 30.08 39.30
N LEU A 6 28.86 29.03 38.83
CA LEU A 6 27.98 29.13 37.65
C LEU A 6 27.22 27.80 37.42
N LEU A 7 25.89 27.85 37.56
CA LEU A 7 25.02 26.98 36.79
C LEU A 7 25.12 27.41 35.33
N SER A 8 25.44 26.48 34.44
CA SER A 8 25.22 26.65 33.00
C SER A 8 24.53 25.41 32.47
N SER A 9 23.21 25.53 32.33
CA SER A 9 22.43 24.72 31.41
C SER A 9 22.81 25.10 29.98
N SER A 10 23.06 24.10 29.15
CA SER A 10 22.91 24.17 27.70
C SER A 10 22.77 22.73 27.24
N ALA A 11 21.55 22.21 27.06
CA ALA A 11 20.82 22.38 25.81
C ALA A 11 21.70 22.11 24.57
N ALA A 12 22.55 21.08 24.62
CA ALA A 12 22.97 20.37 23.43
C ALA A 12 21.85 19.37 23.07
N VAL A 13 20.75 19.90 22.53
CA VAL A 13 19.95 19.08 21.62
C VAL A 13 20.87 18.85 20.43
N ALA A 14 21.32 17.62 20.24
CA ALA A 14 22.13 17.26 19.09
C ALA A 14 21.39 17.74 17.84
N GLU A 15 22.02 18.65 17.09
CA GLU A 15 21.63 18.95 15.72
C GLU A 15 21.73 17.61 14.99
N GLU A 16 20.60 16.96 14.72
CA GLU A 16 20.58 15.73 13.93
C GLU A 16 21.22 16.06 12.59
N ALA A 17 22.44 15.59 12.37
CA ALA A 17 23.18 15.88 11.14
C ALA A 17 22.31 15.45 9.96
N VAL A 18 21.99 16.37 9.06
CA VAL A 18 21.17 16.08 7.88
C VAL A 18 21.84 14.96 7.08
N GLU A 19 21.29 13.75 7.13
CA GLU A 19 21.84 12.61 6.40
C GLU A 19 21.56 12.77 4.90
N LEU A 20 22.58 12.45 4.11
CA LEU A 20 22.58 12.55 2.65
C LEU A 20 23.20 11.29 2.07
N PRO A 21 22.78 10.88 0.87
CA PRO A 21 23.47 9.82 0.16
C PRO A 21 24.90 10.26 -0.18
N SER A 22 25.82 9.32 -0.28
CA SER A 22 27.18 9.55 -0.75
C SER A 22 27.16 10.20 -2.14
N PRO A 23 28.23 10.89 -2.58
CA PRO A 23 28.28 11.46 -3.92
C PRO A 23 27.96 10.45 -5.04
N GLU A 24 28.47 9.23 -4.91
CA GLU A 24 28.18 8.12 -5.84
C GLU A 24 26.71 7.70 -5.79
N ALA A 25 26.14 7.54 -4.58
CA ALA A 25 24.73 7.19 -4.42
C ALA A 25 23.79 8.29 -4.92
N ARG A 26 24.16 9.57 -4.79
CA ARG A 26 23.39 10.69 -5.35
C ARG A 26 23.35 10.64 -6.87
N GLU A 27 24.49 10.40 -7.51
CA GLU A 27 24.54 10.26 -8.97
C GLU A 27 23.70 9.05 -9.43
N GLN A 28 23.85 7.90 -8.77
CA GLN A 28 23.02 6.73 -9.02
C GLN A 28 21.52 7.03 -8.84
N MET A 29 21.15 7.76 -7.78
CA MET A 29 19.77 8.15 -7.50
C MET A 29 19.21 9.02 -8.62
N LEU A 30 19.95 10.06 -9.05
CA LEU A 30 19.52 10.94 -10.13
C LEU A 30 19.36 10.18 -11.44
N GLN A 31 20.30 9.29 -11.79
CA GLN A 31 20.20 8.45 -12.97
C GLN A 31 18.94 7.55 -12.95
N LEU A 32 18.64 6.93 -11.81
CA LEU A 32 17.44 6.10 -11.67
C LEU A 32 16.16 6.92 -11.79
N LEU A 33 16.10 8.10 -11.17
CA LEU A 33 14.94 8.97 -11.24
C LEU A 33 14.74 9.50 -12.67
N GLU A 34 15.79 9.99 -13.32
CA GLU A 34 15.74 10.53 -14.68
C GLU A 34 15.37 9.46 -15.70
N ALA A 35 15.90 8.24 -15.58
CA ALA A 35 15.64 7.18 -16.56
C ALA A 35 14.29 6.47 -16.34
N GLN A 36 13.84 6.30 -15.10
CA GLN A 36 12.81 5.31 -14.78
C GLN A 36 11.62 5.84 -13.98
N SER A 37 11.68 7.05 -13.42
CA SER A 37 10.54 7.57 -12.67
C SER A 37 9.33 7.82 -13.58
N LEU A 38 8.14 7.63 -13.02
CA LEU A 38 6.88 7.70 -13.75
C LEU A 38 6.62 9.10 -14.34
N TYR A 39 7.01 10.14 -13.62
CA TYR A 39 6.81 11.53 -14.03
C TYR A 39 8.15 12.27 -14.21
N ARG A 40 9.17 11.55 -14.70
CA ARG A 40 10.51 12.10 -14.98
C ARG A 40 10.49 13.40 -15.79
N ASP A 41 9.54 13.54 -16.71
CA ASP A 41 9.41 14.71 -17.59
C ASP A 41 8.89 15.97 -16.86
N ARG A 42 8.49 15.86 -15.58
CA ARG A 42 8.12 17.01 -14.73
C ARG A 42 9.31 17.69 -14.06
N VAL A 43 10.52 17.19 -14.30
CA VAL A 43 11.76 17.64 -13.65
C VAL A 43 12.74 18.09 -14.72
N ASP A 44 13.28 19.29 -14.54
CA ASP A 44 14.46 19.74 -15.28
C ASP A 44 15.71 19.19 -14.57
N TRP A 45 16.26 18.10 -15.11
CA TRP A 45 17.41 17.42 -14.51
C TRP A 45 18.71 18.23 -14.60
N ASN A 46 18.80 19.18 -15.54
CA ASN A 46 19.94 20.10 -15.61
C ASN A 46 19.86 21.15 -14.50
N ASP A 47 18.67 21.69 -14.24
CA ASP A 47 18.43 22.59 -13.09
C ASP A 47 18.72 21.89 -11.76
N VAL A 48 18.25 20.64 -11.58
CA VAL A 48 18.54 19.85 -10.38
C VAL A 48 20.05 19.72 -10.14
N ARG A 49 20.81 19.35 -11.17
CA ARG A 49 22.28 19.23 -11.08
C ARG A 49 22.94 20.59 -10.78
N ALA A 50 22.52 21.66 -11.46
CA ALA A 50 23.05 23.00 -11.22
C ALA A 50 22.78 23.48 -9.79
N ARG A 51 21.58 23.23 -9.25
CA ARG A 51 21.21 23.58 -7.87
C ARG A 51 21.98 22.75 -6.83
N LEU A 52 22.28 21.48 -7.12
CA LEU A 52 23.15 20.66 -6.27
C LEU A 52 24.59 21.18 -6.26
N THR A 53 25.13 21.59 -7.41
CA THR A 53 26.46 22.22 -7.49
C THR A 53 26.48 23.55 -6.73
N ALA A 54 25.47 24.40 -6.93
CA ALA A 54 25.38 25.70 -6.26
C ALA A 54 25.20 25.57 -4.74
N ALA A 55 24.63 24.48 -4.25
CA ALA A 55 24.52 24.21 -2.82
C ALA A 55 25.88 24.02 -2.13
N GLY A 56 26.95 23.67 -2.86
CA GLY A 56 28.28 23.48 -2.27
C GLY A 56 28.25 22.47 -1.13
N ASP A 57 28.69 22.86 0.07
CA ASP A 57 28.66 22.03 1.28
C ASP A 57 27.38 22.17 2.13
N ASP A 58 26.39 22.97 1.69
CA ASP A 58 25.11 23.11 2.39
C ASP A 58 24.27 21.84 2.25
N ARG A 59 24.41 20.96 3.24
CA ARG A 59 23.70 19.67 3.30
C ARG A 59 22.18 19.82 3.34
N ALA A 60 21.67 20.86 4.00
CA ALA A 60 20.24 21.09 4.09
C ALA A 60 19.67 21.50 2.73
N GLN A 61 20.39 22.33 1.98
CA GLN A 61 20.00 22.69 0.62
C GLN A 61 20.09 21.49 -0.33
N GLN A 62 21.15 20.68 -0.24
CA GLN A 62 21.25 19.46 -1.05
C GLN A 62 20.09 18.49 -0.77
N ARG A 63 19.73 18.28 0.50
CA ARG A 63 18.60 17.44 0.91
C ARG A 63 17.30 17.95 0.28
N ARG A 64 17.03 19.26 0.38
CA ARG A 64 15.84 19.88 -0.22
C ARG A 64 15.76 19.66 -1.74
N VAL A 65 16.88 19.79 -2.45
CA VAL A 65 16.91 19.59 -3.92
C VAL A 65 16.63 18.12 -4.28
N LEU A 66 17.23 17.17 -3.56
CA LEU A 66 16.98 15.73 -3.79
C LEU A 66 15.54 15.34 -3.45
N ASP A 67 14.99 15.84 -2.34
CA ASP A 67 13.61 15.59 -1.92
C ASP A 67 12.62 16.17 -2.93
N GLU A 68 12.86 17.39 -3.43
CA GLU A 68 12.04 18.03 -4.45
C GLU A 68 12.07 17.25 -5.78
N ALA A 69 13.26 16.89 -6.26
CA ALA A 69 13.42 16.12 -7.49
C ALA A 69 12.71 14.75 -7.39
N THR A 70 12.88 14.06 -6.26
CA THR A 70 12.20 12.79 -5.97
C THR A 70 10.69 12.96 -5.92
N ALA A 71 10.18 13.99 -5.24
CA ALA A 71 8.75 14.23 -5.11
C ALA A 71 8.11 14.59 -6.46
N ARG A 72 8.71 15.49 -7.25
CA ARG A 72 8.17 15.93 -8.54
C ARG A 72 8.14 14.77 -9.55
N SER A 73 9.25 14.03 -9.65
CA SER A 73 9.38 12.90 -10.58
C SER A 73 8.51 11.69 -10.23
N SER A 74 7.96 11.64 -9.01
CA SER A 74 7.08 10.58 -8.52
C SER A 74 5.64 11.00 -8.27
N GLY A 75 5.27 12.25 -8.55
CA GLY A 75 3.94 12.78 -8.21
C GLY A 75 3.67 12.77 -6.71
N GLY A 76 4.72 12.85 -5.89
CA GLY A 76 4.66 12.86 -4.44
C GLY A 76 4.60 11.48 -3.79
N HIS A 77 4.64 10.36 -4.53
CA HIS A 77 4.60 9.01 -3.93
C HIS A 77 5.99 8.44 -3.60
N GLY A 78 7.01 8.80 -4.37
CA GLY A 78 8.38 8.32 -4.23
C GLY A 78 9.12 9.08 -3.13
N ARG A 79 10.04 8.40 -2.45
CA ARG A 79 10.83 8.92 -1.33
C ARG A 79 12.19 8.24 -1.31
N TRP A 80 13.13 8.78 -0.56
CA TRP A 80 14.35 8.07 -0.22
C TRP A 80 14.63 8.17 1.28
N PHE A 81 15.41 7.22 1.78
CA PHE A 81 15.78 7.12 3.19
C PHE A 81 17.24 6.75 3.28
N SER A 82 17.97 7.47 4.13
CA SER A 82 19.27 7.04 4.62
C SER A 82 19.20 5.68 5.32
N PRO A 83 20.35 4.99 5.51
CA PRO A 83 20.38 3.74 6.27
C PRO A 83 19.81 3.86 7.69
N SER A 84 19.98 5.01 8.37
CA SER A 84 19.45 5.22 9.73
C SER A 84 17.92 5.39 9.73
N GLU A 85 17.39 6.23 8.85
CA GLU A 85 15.95 6.42 8.65
C GLU A 85 15.29 5.09 8.27
N GLN A 86 15.94 4.26 7.43
CA GLN A 86 15.42 2.95 7.07
C GLN A 86 15.35 1.99 8.27
N ARG A 87 16.32 2.00 9.18
CA ARG A 87 16.24 1.20 10.43
C ARG A 87 15.05 1.62 11.29
N GLN A 88 14.86 2.92 11.50
CA GLN A 88 13.72 3.45 12.26
C GLN A 88 12.38 3.06 11.60
N ARG A 89 12.31 3.11 10.26
CA ARG A 89 11.12 2.67 9.52
C ARG A 89 10.85 1.18 9.70
N SER A 90 11.89 0.35 9.71
CA SER A 90 11.78 -1.09 9.98
C SER A 90 11.24 -1.38 11.39
N GLU A 91 11.73 -0.68 12.41
CA GLU A 91 11.21 -0.80 13.78
C GLU A 91 9.74 -0.36 13.88
N ARG A 92 9.36 0.69 13.14
CA ARG A 92 7.96 1.10 13.02
C ARG A 92 7.12 0.05 12.31
N ALA A 93 7.64 -0.57 11.24
CA ALA A 93 6.96 -1.63 10.49
C ALA A 93 6.67 -2.84 11.39
N GLN A 94 7.65 -3.28 12.19
CA GLN A 94 7.48 -4.36 13.16
C GLN A 94 6.34 -4.05 14.15
N ARG A 95 6.32 -2.85 14.73
CA ARG A 95 5.26 -2.42 15.67
C ARG A 95 3.89 -2.38 15.00
N LEU A 96 3.80 -1.85 13.79
CA LEU A 96 2.54 -1.76 13.04
C LEU A 96 1.98 -3.16 12.70
N ASN A 97 2.83 -4.05 12.19
CA ASN A 97 2.43 -5.41 11.81
C ASN A 97 2.02 -6.23 13.06
N ALA A 98 2.70 -6.05 14.20
CA ALA A 98 2.32 -6.70 15.45
C ALA A 98 0.95 -6.21 15.97
N ALA A 99 0.71 -4.89 16.01
CA ALA A 99 -0.56 -4.32 16.42
C ALA A 99 -1.73 -4.78 15.52
N GLN A 100 -1.45 -4.95 14.22
CA GLN A 100 -2.40 -5.47 13.26
C GLN A 100 -2.76 -6.93 13.52
N ALA A 101 -1.79 -7.80 13.82
CA ALA A 101 -2.06 -9.19 14.17
C ALA A 101 -3.01 -9.27 15.38
N THR A 102 -2.80 -8.41 16.39
CA THR A 102 -3.72 -8.27 17.53
C THR A 102 -5.11 -7.81 17.11
N ALA A 103 -5.21 -6.81 16.21
CA ALA A 103 -6.50 -6.30 15.74
C ALA A 103 -7.30 -7.34 14.95
N LEU A 104 -6.64 -8.19 14.15
CA LEU A 104 -7.30 -9.28 13.41
C LEU A 104 -7.85 -10.37 14.35
N ALA A 105 -7.21 -10.58 15.49
CA ALA A 105 -7.66 -11.52 16.51
C ALA A 105 -8.83 -11.00 17.36
N ALA A 106 -9.13 -9.69 17.33
CA ALA A 106 -10.18 -9.09 18.17
C ALA A 106 -11.59 -9.56 17.78
N PRO A 107 -12.53 -9.75 18.72
CA PRO A 107 -13.90 -10.18 18.42
C PRO A 107 -14.60 -9.29 17.40
N ALA A 108 -15.40 -9.88 16.53
CA ALA A 108 -16.12 -9.15 15.50
C ALA A 108 -17.29 -8.34 16.09
N GLN A 109 -17.39 -7.06 15.75
CA GLN A 109 -18.67 -6.34 15.83
C GLN A 109 -19.44 -6.67 14.55
N ALA A 110 -20.55 -7.40 14.67
CA ALA A 110 -21.27 -7.95 13.53
C ALA A 110 -22.70 -7.41 13.41
N SER A 111 -23.06 -7.02 12.18
CA SER A 111 -24.41 -7.21 11.66
C SER A 111 -24.55 -8.71 11.37
N ALA A 112 -25.63 -9.39 11.78
CA ALA A 112 -25.74 -10.86 11.66
C ALA A 112 -25.58 -11.37 10.21
N ARG A 113 -25.91 -10.57 9.20
CA ARG A 113 -25.94 -11.00 7.79
C ARG A 113 -24.75 -10.53 6.94
N ILE A 114 -23.97 -9.58 7.44
CA ILE A 114 -22.90 -8.93 6.68
C ILE A 114 -21.57 -9.14 7.40
N GLY A 115 -20.58 -9.71 6.72
CA GLY A 115 -19.21 -9.76 7.22
C GLY A 115 -18.54 -8.40 7.05
N VAL A 116 -17.82 -7.92 8.06
CA VAL A 116 -17.06 -6.66 7.97
C VAL A 116 -15.59 -6.97 8.25
N LEU A 117 -14.75 -6.75 7.24
CA LEU A 117 -13.32 -7.00 7.28
C LEU A 117 -12.57 -5.69 7.08
N ARG A 118 -11.75 -5.31 8.06
CA ARG A 118 -10.78 -4.23 7.88
C ARG A 118 -9.46 -4.79 7.37
N VAL A 119 -8.98 -4.23 6.28
CA VAL A 119 -7.68 -4.58 5.67
C VAL A 119 -6.69 -3.50 6.04
N SER A 120 -5.80 -3.80 6.98
CA SER A 120 -4.83 -2.85 7.52
C SER A 120 -3.53 -2.80 6.68
N PRO A 121 -2.73 -1.72 6.74
CA PRO A 121 -1.43 -1.63 6.05
C PRO A 121 -0.48 -2.77 6.41
N PHE A 122 0.32 -3.25 5.46
CA PHE A 122 1.39 -4.22 5.72
C PHE A 122 2.70 -3.61 5.25
N VAL A 123 3.60 -3.28 6.17
CA VAL A 123 4.86 -2.61 5.82
C VAL A 123 5.99 -3.62 5.88
N GLU A 124 6.82 -3.64 4.83
CA GLU A 124 8.00 -4.50 4.79
C GLU A 124 9.06 -4.06 5.81
N ASP A 125 9.62 -5.04 6.51
CA ASP A 125 10.83 -4.85 7.30
C ASP A 125 12.05 -5.12 6.42
N LEU A 126 12.61 -4.07 5.81
CA LEU A 126 13.74 -4.19 4.88
C LEU A 126 15.07 -4.54 5.57
N GLN A 127 15.11 -4.63 6.91
CA GLN A 127 16.28 -5.14 7.65
C GLN A 127 16.27 -6.67 7.75
N ARG A 128 15.13 -7.32 7.49
CA ARG A 128 14.99 -8.78 7.50
C ARG A 128 15.41 -9.38 6.17
N SER A 129 15.80 -10.64 6.18
CA SER A 129 16.06 -11.39 4.94
C SER A 129 14.79 -11.59 4.11
N GLU A 130 14.92 -11.83 2.81
CA GLU A 130 13.78 -12.09 1.94
C GLU A 130 12.91 -13.29 2.41
N PRO A 131 13.48 -14.42 2.88
CA PRO A 131 12.68 -15.51 3.45
C PRO A 131 11.85 -15.10 4.67
N GLU A 132 12.42 -14.33 5.60
CA GLU A 132 11.68 -13.82 6.76
C GLU A 132 10.54 -12.89 6.34
N ARG A 133 10.79 -11.97 5.39
CA ARG A 133 9.76 -11.11 4.82
C ARG A 133 8.67 -11.89 4.08
N TYR A 134 9.05 -12.96 3.39
CA TYR A 134 8.11 -13.84 2.70
C TYR A 134 7.17 -14.54 3.68
N GLU A 135 7.70 -15.09 4.76
CA GLU A 135 6.86 -15.72 5.80
C GLU A 135 5.99 -14.69 6.53
N ALA A 136 6.48 -13.47 6.79
CA ALA A 136 5.66 -12.39 7.35
C ALA A 136 4.48 -12.01 6.44
N ARG A 137 4.72 -11.88 5.12
CA ARG A 137 3.67 -11.66 4.11
C ARG A 137 2.65 -12.78 4.15
N LYS A 138 3.11 -14.03 4.13
CA LYS A 138 2.24 -15.20 4.15
C LYS A 138 1.41 -15.29 5.43
N SER A 139 2.01 -15.03 6.58
CA SER A 139 1.32 -15.02 7.88
C SER A 139 0.19 -13.98 7.91
N TYR A 140 0.45 -12.75 7.44
CA TYR A 140 -0.59 -11.73 7.32
C TYR A 140 -1.75 -12.17 6.40
N ALA A 141 -1.40 -12.70 5.23
CA ALA A 141 -2.37 -13.20 4.25
C ALA A 141 -3.27 -14.29 4.84
N LEU A 142 -2.68 -15.26 5.53
CA LEU A 142 -3.42 -16.36 6.15
C LEU A 142 -4.27 -15.88 7.32
N ALA A 143 -3.78 -14.95 8.15
CA ALA A 143 -4.56 -14.35 9.23
C ALA A 143 -5.81 -13.59 8.69
N LEU A 144 -5.71 -12.94 7.52
CA LEU A 144 -6.87 -12.36 6.86
C LEU A 144 -7.88 -13.43 6.40
N GLN A 145 -7.40 -14.53 5.82
CA GLN A 145 -8.30 -15.61 5.40
C GLN A 145 -8.95 -16.32 6.59
N GLU A 146 -8.20 -16.58 7.66
CA GLU A 146 -8.71 -17.11 8.92
C GLU A 146 -9.76 -16.17 9.52
N ARG A 147 -9.54 -14.85 9.44
CA ARG A 147 -10.54 -13.88 9.86
C ARG A 147 -11.83 -13.98 9.03
N ILE A 148 -11.72 -14.10 7.71
CA ILE A 148 -12.89 -14.31 6.84
C ILE A 148 -13.60 -15.61 7.23
N ALA A 149 -12.87 -16.72 7.38
CA ALA A 149 -13.43 -18.01 7.76
C ALA A 149 -14.13 -17.98 9.13
N GLY A 150 -13.56 -17.28 10.12
CA GLY A 150 -14.18 -17.12 11.43
C GLY A 150 -15.42 -16.21 11.45
N LEU A 151 -15.59 -15.35 10.44
CA LEU A 151 -16.78 -14.52 10.25
C LEU A 151 -17.86 -15.21 9.40
N ASP A 152 -17.47 -16.20 8.59
CA ASP A 152 -18.36 -16.90 7.67
C ASP A 152 -19.09 -18.06 8.37
N ASP A 153 -20.25 -17.75 8.93
CA ASP A 153 -21.18 -18.72 9.52
C ASP A 153 -22.09 -19.40 8.47
N GLY A 154 -21.87 -19.16 7.17
CA GLY A 154 -22.70 -19.67 6.08
C GLY A 154 -24.04 -18.95 5.88
N THR A 155 -24.38 -18.00 6.77
CA THR A 155 -25.56 -17.14 6.65
C THR A 155 -25.22 -15.75 6.10
N ARG A 156 -23.93 -15.41 6.04
CA ARG A 156 -23.44 -14.15 5.47
C ARG A 156 -23.78 -14.05 4.00
N CYS A 157 -24.50 -13.00 3.64
CA CYS A 157 -24.97 -12.77 2.28
C CYS A 157 -24.18 -11.66 1.55
N GLY A 158 -23.26 -11.00 2.24
CA GLY A 158 -22.45 -9.91 1.69
C GLY A 158 -21.31 -9.51 2.62
N TRP A 159 -20.31 -8.83 2.06
CA TRP A 159 -19.09 -8.46 2.78
C TRP A 159 -18.74 -6.99 2.60
N VAL A 160 -18.31 -6.34 3.67
CA VAL A 160 -17.66 -5.04 3.65
C VAL A 160 -16.16 -5.25 3.76
N VAL A 161 -15.40 -4.68 2.81
CA VAL A 161 -13.94 -4.58 2.86
C VAL A 161 -13.57 -3.13 3.15
N ASP A 162 -13.16 -2.85 4.37
CA ASP A 162 -12.78 -1.52 4.85
C ASP A 162 -11.26 -1.31 4.66
N VAL A 163 -10.92 -0.44 3.71
CA VAL A 163 -9.55 0.04 3.42
C VAL A 163 -9.41 1.54 3.74
N SER A 164 -10.36 2.15 4.45
CA SER A 164 -10.42 3.61 4.67
C SER A 164 -9.22 4.17 5.44
N SER A 165 -8.57 3.36 6.27
CA SER A 165 -7.34 3.68 6.99
C SER A 165 -6.09 3.01 6.43
N ASN A 166 -6.19 2.34 5.27
CA ASN A 166 -5.09 1.59 4.69
C ASN A 166 -4.18 2.48 3.83
N GLY A 167 -3.11 2.99 4.45
CA GLY A 167 -2.08 3.79 3.80
C GLY A 167 -1.10 3.03 2.90
N GLY A 168 -1.24 1.71 2.75
CA GLY A 168 -0.47 0.91 1.80
C GLY A 168 0.63 0.04 2.42
N GLY A 169 1.80 0.00 1.76
CA GLY A 169 2.87 -0.97 2.03
C GLY A 169 2.95 -2.04 0.94
N ASN A 170 3.03 -3.33 1.29
CA ASN A 170 3.03 -4.41 0.29
C ASN A 170 1.60 -4.89 0.00
N MET A 171 1.16 -4.78 -1.26
CA MET A 171 -0.17 -5.21 -1.70
C MET A 171 -0.36 -6.73 -1.78
N TRP A 172 0.70 -7.50 -2.06
CA TRP A 172 0.58 -8.94 -2.33
C TRP A 172 -0.03 -9.74 -1.19
N PRO A 173 0.36 -9.57 0.08
CA PRO A 173 -0.27 -10.29 1.18
C PRO A 173 -1.71 -9.82 1.44
N MET A 174 -2.04 -8.56 1.11
CA MET A 174 -3.43 -8.06 1.18
C MET A 174 -4.32 -8.72 0.12
N LEU A 175 -3.89 -8.72 -1.15
CA LEU A 175 -4.64 -9.34 -2.24
C LEU A 175 -4.79 -10.85 -2.03
N PHE A 176 -3.72 -11.52 -1.58
CA PHE A 176 -3.79 -12.94 -1.23
C PHE A 176 -4.79 -13.21 -0.10
N GLY A 177 -4.76 -12.39 0.96
CA GLY A 177 -5.69 -12.52 2.07
C GLY A 177 -7.16 -12.36 1.66
N LEU A 178 -7.41 -11.62 0.58
CA LEU A 178 -8.73 -11.30 0.04
C LEU A 178 -9.19 -12.23 -1.09
N LEU A 179 -8.41 -13.25 -1.46
CA LEU A 179 -8.82 -14.23 -2.47
C LEU A 179 -10.22 -14.84 -2.24
N PRO A 180 -10.70 -15.08 -1.00
CA PRO A 180 -12.08 -15.56 -0.79
C PRO A 180 -13.18 -14.59 -1.27
N LEU A 181 -12.86 -13.30 -1.41
CA LEU A 181 -13.79 -12.23 -1.79
C LEU A 181 -13.53 -11.68 -3.21
N LEU A 182 -12.36 -11.97 -3.78
CA LEU A 182 -11.98 -11.56 -5.14
C LEU A 182 -12.49 -12.57 -6.17
N HIS A 183 -13.42 -12.12 -6.99
CA HIS A 183 -13.92 -12.86 -8.15
C HIS A 183 -13.21 -12.34 -9.39
N GLY A 184 -11.96 -12.76 -9.62
CA GLY A 184 -11.18 -12.29 -10.78
C GLY A 184 -11.88 -12.55 -12.12
N THR A 185 -11.54 -11.77 -13.14
CA THR A 185 -12.04 -12.01 -14.51
C THR A 185 -11.28 -13.18 -15.13
N PRO A 186 -11.94 -14.26 -15.60
CA PRO A 186 -11.24 -15.40 -16.20
C PRO A 186 -10.31 -14.96 -17.34
N ASP A 187 -9.07 -15.44 -17.31
CA ASP A 187 -8.05 -15.28 -18.35
C ASP A 187 -7.22 -16.58 -18.44
N ALA A 188 -6.57 -16.81 -19.58
CA ALA A 188 -5.90 -18.08 -19.89
C ALA A 188 -4.82 -18.48 -18.86
N GLN A 189 -4.27 -17.51 -18.13
CA GLN A 189 -3.16 -17.71 -17.19
C GLN A 189 -3.57 -17.57 -15.72
N GLY A 190 -4.87 -17.52 -15.42
CA GLY A 190 -5.42 -17.21 -14.09
C GLY A 190 -6.35 -16.00 -14.15
N ALA A 191 -7.09 -15.73 -13.09
CA ALA A 191 -8.12 -14.70 -13.13
C ALA A 191 -7.54 -13.30 -12.86
N LEU A 192 -7.83 -12.33 -13.72
CA LEU A 192 -7.35 -10.95 -13.62
C LEU A 192 -7.97 -10.24 -12.41
N ILE A 193 -7.13 -9.57 -11.62
CA ILE A 193 -7.55 -8.78 -10.46
C ILE A 193 -6.96 -7.36 -10.46
N GLY A 194 -6.24 -6.96 -11.51
CA GLY A 194 -5.64 -5.62 -11.64
C GLY A 194 -4.39 -5.67 -12.51
N ALA A 195 -3.71 -4.54 -12.69
CA ALA A 195 -2.42 -4.51 -13.38
C ALA A 195 -1.58 -3.29 -12.99
N PHE A 196 -0.28 -3.38 -13.24
CA PHE A 196 0.56 -2.20 -13.40
C PHE A 196 0.59 -1.79 -14.87
N ARG A 197 0.59 -0.49 -15.14
CA ARG A 197 0.77 0.08 -16.47
C ARG A 197 2.08 0.87 -16.51
N SER A 198 2.98 0.48 -17.40
CA SER A 198 4.22 1.20 -17.72
C SER A 198 4.24 1.56 -19.22
N ALA A 199 5.36 2.13 -19.69
CA ALA A 199 5.61 2.35 -21.11
C ALA A 199 5.58 1.05 -21.93
N ASP A 200 5.91 -0.08 -21.31
CA ASP A 200 5.94 -1.42 -21.94
C ASP A 200 4.55 -2.07 -22.01
N GLY A 201 3.51 -1.39 -21.52
CA GLY A 201 2.13 -1.86 -21.50
C GLY A 201 1.65 -2.33 -20.13
N LEU A 202 0.68 -3.26 -20.14
CA LEU A 202 0.04 -3.78 -18.93
C LEU A 202 0.77 -5.03 -18.41
N LEU A 203 1.19 -4.97 -17.16
CA LEU A 203 1.67 -6.11 -16.38
C LEU A 203 0.59 -6.55 -15.40
N TRP A 204 -0.19 -7.55 -15.81
CA TRP A 204 -1.35 -8.04 -15.08
C TRP A 204 -1.04 -8.68 -13.73
N TRP A 205 -1.91 -8.42 -12.76
CA TRP A 205 -2.03 -9.15 -11.49
C TRP A 205 -3.10 -10.21 -11.65
N ARG A 206 -2.77 -11.44 -11.28
CA ARG A 206 -3.67 -12.58 -11.38
C ARG A 206 -3.79 -13.29 -10.06
N GLN A 207 -4.97 -13.83 -9.82
CA GLN A 207 -5.16 -14.88 -8.83
C GLN A 207 -5.19 -16.26 -9.50
N ARG A 208 -4.59 -17.22 -8.81
CA ARG A 208 -4.66 -18.65 -9.08
C ARG A 208 -5.00 -19.35 -7.77
N GLU A 209 -5.21 -20.66 -7.81
CA GLU A 209 -5.50 -21.43 -6.61
C GLU A 209 -4.35 -21.32 -5.60
N GLY A 210 -4.62 -20.65 -4.48
CA GLY A 210 -3.63 -20.43 -3.41
C GLY A 210 -2.42 -19.60 -3.84
N GLU A 211 -2.56 -18.69 -4.81
CA GLU A 211 -1.46 -17.88 -5.33
C GLU A 211 -1.92 -16.53 -5.91
N VAL A 212 -1.11 -15.48 -5.71
CA VAL A 212 -1.19 -14.21 -6.45
C VAL A 212 0.09 -14.01 -7.27
N VAL A 213 -0.09 -13.60 -8.53
CA VAL A 213 0.96 -13.55 -9.56
C VAL A 213 1.00 -12.17 -10.21
N GLN A 214 2.20 -11.71 -10.57
CA GLN A 214 2.42 -10.55 -11.43
C GLN A 214 3.06 -11.01 -12.74
N GLY A 215 2.35 -10.90 -13.86
CA GLY A 215 2.79 -11.52 -15.12
C GLY A 215 3.01 -13.03 -14.94
N ASN A 216 4.27 -13.46 -14.97
CA ASN A 216 4.69 -14.85 -14.71
C ASN A 216 5.34 -15.05 -13.32
N ALA A 217 5.57 -13.98 -12.56
CA ALA A 217 6.24 -14.03 -11.27
C ALA A 217 5.23 -14.35 -10.15
N SER A 218 5.48 -15.42 -9.40
CA SER A 218 4.73 -15.74 -8.19
C SER A 218 5.12 -14.75 -7.09
N MET A 219 4.14 -13.96 -6.62
CA MET A 219 4.40 -12.92 -5.61
C MET A 219 4.15 -13.43 -4.20
N LEU A 220 3.14 -14.29 -4.04
CA LEU A 220 2.85 -14.99 -2.80
C LEU A 220 2.01 -16.24 -3.10
N ARG A 221 2.38 -17.36 -2.48
CA ARG A 221 1.67 -18.63 -2.59
C ARG A 221 1.59 -19.40 -1.27
N SER A 222 0.51 -20.16 -1.09
CA SER A 222 0.34 -21.11 0.00
C SER A 222 -0.24 -22.43 -0.51
N ARG A 223 0.20 -23.54 0.08
CA ARG A 223 -0.34 -24.88 -0.21
C ARG A 223 -1.73 -25.11 0.39
N GLN A 224 -2.15 -24.27 1.34
CA GLN A 224 -3.46 -24.38 2.01
C GLN A 224 -4.64 -23.99 1.11
N GLY A 225 -4.40 -23.66 -0.16
CA GLY A 225 -5.43 -23.13 -1.06
C GLY A 225 -5.92 -21.76 -0.60
N ALA A 226 -6.89 -21.20 -1.33
CA ALA A 226 -7.66 -20.05 -0.84
C ALA A 226 -8.92 -20.57 -0.16
N TYR A 227 -9.25 -20.02 1.01
CA TYR A 227 -10.54 -20.27 1.66
C TYR A 227 -11.69 -19.96 0.70
N ARG A 228 -12.73 -20.81 0.69
CA ARG A 228 -13.95 -20.61 -0.11
C ARG A 228 -15.10 -20.35 0.85
N LEU A 229 -15.84 -19.28 0.60
CA LEU A 229 -17.01 -18.93 1.39
C LEU A 229 -18.05 -20.07 1.37
N LEU A 230 -18.66 -20.35 2.51
CA LEU A 230 -19.65 -21.42 2.69
C LEU A 230 -20.91 -21.16 1.86
N ALA A 231 -21.34 -19.91 1.76
CA ALA A 231 -22.48 -19.50 0.94
C ALA A 231 -22.13 -19.31 -0.55
N GLY A 232 -20.87 -19.52 -0.94
CA GLY A 232 -20.35 -19.22 -2.27
C GLY A 232 -20.07 -17.74 -2.49
N THR A 233 -19.98 -17.34 -3.76
CA THR A 233 -19.74 -15.96 -4.21
C THR A 233 -20.73 -14.98 -3.59
N ALA A 234 -20.22 -13.92 -2.95
CA ALA A 234 -21.03 -12.90 -2.27
C ALA A 234 -20.71 -11.47 -2.75
N PRO A 235 -21.69 -10.55 -2.78
CA PRO A 235 -21.44 -9.15 -3.09
C PRO A 235 -20.49 -8.49 -2.06
N VAL A 236 -19.68 -7.55 -2.54
CA VAL A 236 -18.63 -6.88 -1.75
C VAL A 236 -18.75 -5.36 -1.82
N ALA A 237 -19.01 -4.73 -0.70
CA ALA A 237 -18.91 -3.28 -0.56
C ALA A 237 -17.48 -2.90 -0.13
N VAL A 238 -16.82 -1.99 -0.85
CA VAL A 238 -15.48 -1.50 -0.49
C VAL A 238 -15.61 -0.14 0.16
N VAL A 239 -15.11 0.02 1.38
CA VAL A 239 -15.12 1.31 2.09
C VAL A 239 -13.73 1.94 2.00
N MET A 240 -13.68 3.15 1.44
CA MET A 240 -12.44 3.89 1.19
C MET A 240 -12.55 5.36 1.64
N GLY A 241 -11.41 6.02 1.80
CA GLY A 241 -11.36 7.44 2.15
C GLY A 241 -9.96 8.03 2.02
N ALA A 242 -9.75 9.22 2.57
CA ALA A 242 -8.49 9.95 2.43
C ALA A 242 -7.26 9.21 3.00
N GLY A 243 -7.47 8.22 3.89
CA GLY A 243 -6.42 7.34 4.40
C GLY A 243 -6.11 6.14 3.50
N THR A 244 -6.96 5.83 2.52
CA THR A 244 -6.71 4.81 1.50
C THR A 244 -5.64 5.33 0.54
N ALA A 245 -4.45 4.74 0.56
CA ALA A 245 -3.32 5.18 -0.26
C ALA A 245 -2.51 3.98 -0.78
N SER A 246 -1.81 4.15 -1.91
CA SER A 246 -0.79 3.21 -2.37
C SER A 246 -1.36 1.78 -2.49
N SER A 247 -0.77 0.79 -1.82
CA SER A 247 -1.32 -0.58 -1.80
C SER A 247 -2.75 -0.70 -1.25
N GLY A 248 -3.24 0.25 -0.45
CA GLY A 248 -4.67 0.33 -0.09
C GLY A 248 -5.55 0.70 -1.29
N GLU A 249 -5.07 1.58 -2.18
CA GLU A 249 -5.71 1.87 -3.47
C GLU A 249 -5.60 0.67 -4.42
N ALA A 250 -4.49 -0.08 -4.40
CA ALA A 250 -4.37 -1.34 -5.15
C ALA A 250 -5.46 -2.36 -4.76
N VAL A 251 -5.75 -2.49 -3.46
CA VAL A 251 -6.87 -3.34 -2.98
C VAL A 251 -8.21 -2.83 -3.49
N ALA A 252 -8.48 -1.52 -3.41
CA ALA A 252 -9.71 -0.95 -3.93
C ALA A 252 -9.86 -1.15 -5.44
N LEU A 253 -8.79 -0.97 -6.21
CA LEU A 253 -8.74 -1.23 -7.66
C LEU A 253 -9.01 -2.69 -7.99
N ALA A 254 -8.56 -3.62 -7.13
CA ALA A 254 -8.79 -5.03 -7.37
C ALA A 254 -10.26 -5.42 -7.34
N PHE A 255 -11.08 -4.71 -6.56
CA PHE A 255 -12.53 -4.87 -6.55
C PHE A 255 -13.25 -4.05 -7.62
N ARG A 256 -12.64 -2.96 -8.12
CA ARG A 256 -13.27 -2.13 -9.15
C ARG A 256 -13.49 -2.92 -10.44
N GLY A 257 -14.70 -2.86 -10.98
CA GLY A 257 -15.13 -3.66 -12.13
C GLY A 257 -15.52 -5.11 -11.80
N GLN A 258 -15.41 -5.56 -10.54
CA GLN A 258 -15.96 -6.86 -10.11
C GLN A 258 -17.49 -6.83 -10.13
N ARG A 259 -18.13 -7.85 -10.71
CA ARG A 259 -19.59 -8.01 -10.61
C ARG A 259 -19.99 -8.20 -9.15
N GLY A 260 -21.01 -7.46 -8.73
CA GLY A 260 -21.46 -7.48 -7.33
C GLY A 260 -20.51 -6.76 -6.39
N SER A 261 -19.64 -5.86 -6.88
CA SER A 261 -18.88 -4.96 -6.02
C SER A 261 -19.24 -3.50 -6.24
N ARG A 262 -19.17 -2.71 -5.16
CA ARG A 262 -19.39 -1.26 -5.17
C ARG A 262 -18.55 -0.59 -4.08
N SER A 263 -17.94 0.54 -4.40
CA SER A 263 -17.14 1.33 -3.46
C SER A 263 -17.93 2.51 -2.86
N PHE A 264 -17.63 2.83 -1.60
CA PHE A 264 -18.31 3.85 -0.79
C PHE A 264 -17.29 4.69 -0.02
N GLY A 265 -17.66 5.93 0.31
CA GLY A 265 -16.89 6.78 1.22
C GLY A 265 -16.41 8.07 0.56
N GLN A 266 -15.11 8.33 0.70
CA GLN A 266 -14.47 9.57 0.22
C GLN A 266 -13.37 9.25 -0.80
N PRO A 267 -12.91 10.24 -1.58
CA PRO A 267 -11.77 10.05 -2.47
C PRO A 267 -10.54 9.54 -1.72
N SER A 268 -9.73 8.71 -2.37
CA SER A 268 -8.47 8.20 -1.82
C SER A 268 -7.40 9.29 -1.71
N ALA A 269 -6.24 8.93 -1.16
CA ALA A 269 -5.08 9.82 -1.04
C ALA A 269 -4.49 10.23 -2.40
N GLY A 270 -4.59 9.38 -3.43
CA GLY A 270 -4.13 9.67 -4.78
C GLY A 270 -2.70 9.21 -5.06
N PHE A 271 -2.37 8.01 -4.59
CA PHE A 271 -1.07 7.37 -4.77
C PHE A 271 -1.24 6.00 -5.45
N SER A 272 -2.15 5.89 -6.42
CA SER A 272 -2.42 4.66 -7.17
C SER A 272 -1.33 4.32 -8.19
N THR A 273 -0.08 4.33 -7.75
CA THR A 273 1.15 4.08 -8.52
C THR A 273 2.04 3.09 -7.77
N GLY A 274 2.80 2.27 -8.50
CA GLY A 274 3.70 1.28 -7.90
C GLY A 274 5.09 1.85 -7.63
N ASN A 275 5.59 1.52 -6.44
CA ASN A 275 6.96 1.80 -6.02
C ASN A 275 7.81 0.53 -6.07
N ARG A 276 9.05 0.67 -6.54
CA ARG A 276 10.09 -0.35 -6.41
C ARG A 276 11.16 0.14 -5.43
N PRO A 277 11.30 -0.50 -4.24
CA PRO A 277 12.44 -0.24 -3.36
C PRO A 277 13.74 -0.61 -4.07
N THR A 278 14.70 0.31 -4.07
CA THR A 278 16.02 0.13 -4.68
C THR A 278 17.08 0.59 -3.69
N THR A 279 17.95 -0.32 -3.27
CA THR A 279 19.10 0.02 -2.41
C THR A 279 20.23 0.56 -3.27
N LEU A 280 20.73 1.73 -2.91
CA LEU A 280 21.85 2.41 -3.57
C LEU A 280 23.19 1.89 -3.03
N VAL A 281 24.29 2.28 -3.68
CA VAL A 281 25.65 1.82 -3.35
C VAL A 281 26.09 2.04 -1.90
N ASP A 282 25.51 3.04 -1.21
CA ASP A 282 25.81 3.37 0.19
C ASP A 282 24.78 2.85 1.19
N GLY A 283 23.81 2.06 0.73
CA GLY A 283 22.71 1.55 1.56
C GLY A 283 21.49 2.48 1.67
N THR A 284 21.53 3.68 1.08
CA THR A 284 20.35 4.53 0.92
C THR A 284 19.26 3.75 0.19
N THR A 285 18.02 3.84 0.64
CA THR A 285 16.88 3.20 -0.01
C THR A 285 16.09 4.24 -0.81
N LEU A 286 15.97 4.06 -2.12
CA LEU A 286 15.07 4.82 -2.99
C LEU A 286 13.78 4.05 -3.23
N LEU A 287 12.63 4.63 -2.88
CA LEU A 287 11.31 4.17 -3.32
C LEU A 287 10.97 4.82 -4.66
N LEU A 288 11.31 4.13 -5.74
CA LEU A 288 11.12 4.62 -7.10
C LEU A 288 9.69 4.36 -7.59
N THR A 289 8.91 5.41 -7.81
CA THR A 289 7.59 5.32 -8.47
C THR A 289 7.77 5.19 -9.98
N HIS A 290 7.30 4.09 -10.57
CA HIS A 290 7.62 3.78 -11.97
C HIS A 290 6.45 3.29 -12.83
N ASN A 291 5.27 3.03 -12.24
CA ASN A 291 4.10 2.57 -12.99
C ASN A 291 2.79 3.05 -12.34
N VAL A 292 1.71 3.00 -13.11
CA VAL A 292 0.35 3.28 -12.64
C VAL A 292 -0.33 1.97 -12.24
N MET A 293 -1.03 1.94 -11.11
CA MET A 293 -1.93 0.85 -10.75
C MET A 293 -3.25 1.01 -11.51
N THR A 294 -3.76 -0.10 -12.02
CA THR A 294 -5.01 -0.14 -12.79
C THR A 294 -5.90 -1.28 -12.30
N ASP A 295 -7.19 -1.14 -12.50
CA ASP A 295 -8.16 -2.20 -12.22
C ASP A 295 -8.07 -3.33 -13.25
N ARG A 296 -8.90 -4.35 -13.06
CA ARG A 296 -8.99 -5.54 -13.93
C ARG A 296 -9.37 -5.25 -15.39
N ASN A 297 -9.79 -4.03 -15.72
CA ASN A 297 -10.11 -3.57 -17.07
C ASN A 297 -9.00 -2.65 -17.64
N GLY A 298 -7.86 -2.54 -16.95
CA GLY A 298 -6.74 -1.68 -17.34
C GLY A 298 -6.98 -0.18 -17.11
N GLN A 299 -8.04 0.19 -16.37
CA GLN A 299 -8.40 1.59 -16.11
C GLN A 299 -7.76 2.08 -14.81
N GLY A 300 -7.32 3.34 -14.82
CA GLY A 300 -6.59 3.99 -13.72
C GLY A 300 -5.70 5.09 -14.28
N ASP A 301 -5.33 6.08 -13.46
CA ASP A 301 -4.56 7.26 -13.89
C ASP A 301 -3.40 7.61 -12.94
N GLY A 302 -3.24 6.86 -11.84
CA GLY A 302 -2.23 7.12 -10.82
C GLY A 302 -2.64 8.18 -9.79
N GLY A 303 -3.84 8.77 -9.93
CA GLY A 303 -4.39 9.79 -9.06
C GLY A 303 -5.36 9.24 -8.01
N ARG A 304 -6.20 10.14 -7.49
CA ARG A 304 -7.23 9.80 -6.49
C ARG A 304 -8.33 8.96 -7.12
N MET A 305 -8.60 7.83 -6.50
CA MET A 305 -9.79 7.04 -6.79
C MET A 305 -11.03 7.76 -6.24
N GLN A 306 -12.08 7.78 -7.04
CA GLN A 306 -13.42 8.19 -6.62
C GLN A 306 -14.22 6.95 -6.21
N PRO A 307 -14.96 6.98 -5.09
CA PRO A 307 -15.89 5.92 -4.77
C PRO A 307 -17.09 5.94 -5.74
N ASP A 308 -17.68 4.78 -6.00
CA ASP A 308 -18.91 4.66 -6.81
C ASP A 308 -20.11 5.35 -6.13
N GLN A 309 -20.04 5.51 -4.80
CA GLN A 309 -20.99 6.28 -4.02
C GLN A 309 -20.26 7.11 -2.96
N ALA A 310 -20.22 8.43 -3.16
CA ALA A 310 -19.71 9.34 -2.15
C ALA A 310 -20.63 9.37 -0.91
N THR A 311 -20.04 9.25 0.28
CA THR A 311 -20.75 9.29 1.58
C THR A 311 -19.88 9.97 2.62
N ALA A 312 -20.49 10.58 3.64
CA ALA A 312 -19.74 11.13 4.78
C ALA A 312 -18.91 10.04 5.49
N SER A 313 -17.72 10.37 5.97
CA SER A 313 -16.80 9.42 6.61
C SER A 313 -17.38 8.77 7.87
N GLY A 314 -16.81 7.62 8.27
CA GLY A 314 -17.16 6.97 9.54
C GLY A 314 -18.47 6.16 9.47
N PRO A 315 -19.30 6.14 10.53
CA PRO A 315 -20.46 5.26 10.63
C PRO A 315 -21.46 5.37 9.48
N ALA A 316 -21.64 6.58 8.92
CA ALA A 316 -22.54 6.81 7.80
C ALA A 316 -22.13 6.04 6.53
N THR A 317 -20.83 5.96 6.25
CA THR A 317 -20.30 5.18 5.11
C THR A 317 -20.57 3.69 5.31
N LEU A 318 -20.32 3.16 6.52
CA LEU A 318 -20.57 1.74 6.82
C LEU A 318 -22.06 1.40 6.70
N ALA A 319 -22.95 2.26 7.21
CA ALA A 319 -24.38 2.08 7.09
C ALA A 319 -24.85 2.05 5.63
N ALA A 320 -24.33 2.96 4.79
CA ALA A 320 -24.64 2.98 3.36
C ALA A 320 -24.17 1.71 2.62
N ALA A 321 -22.95 1.25 2.92
CA ALA A 321 -22.40 0.02 2.38
C ALA A 321 -23.25 -1.21 2.78
N GLN A 322 -23.63 -1.30 4.06
CA GLN A 322 -24.48 -2.38 4.56
C GLN A 322 -25.89 -2.36 3.95
N ALA A 323 -26.50 -1.18 3.82
CA ALA A 323 -27.81 -1.02 3.19
C ALA A 323 -27.78 -1.49 1.73
N TRP A 324 -26.75 -1.12 0.98
CA TRP A 324 -26.59 -1.58 -0.41
C TRP A 324 -26.41 -3.10 -0.51
N LEU A 325 -25.63 -3.71 0.39
CA LEU A 325 -25.45 -5.16 0.45
C LEU A 325 -26.76 -5.88 0.74
N LEU A 326 -27.51 -5.43 1.75
CA LEU A 326 -28.80 -6.03 2.13
C LEU A 326 -29.86 -5.92 1.02
N ALA A 327 -29.71 -4.96 0.12
CA ALA A 327 -30.57 -4.83 -1.06
C ALA A 327 -30.16 -5.74 -2.24
N GLN A 328 -29.01 -6.42 -2.17
CA GLN A 328 -28.59 -7.32 -3.25
C GLN A 328 -29.41 -8.61 -3.27
N PRO A 329 -29.65 -9.24 -4.44
CA PRO A 329 -30.39 -10.50 -4.53
C PRO A 329 -29.86 -11.61 -3.61
N ALA A 330 -28.55 -11.69 -3.41
CA ALA A 330 -27.90 -12.63 -2.49
C ALA A 330 -28.39 -12.48 -1.03
N CYS A 331 -28.83 -11.28 -0.63
CA CYS A 331 -29.33 -10.95 0.70
C CYS A 331 -30.86 -10.91 0.81
N GLN A 332 -31.62 -11.03 -0.29
CA GLN A 332 -33.09 -10.97 -0.24
C GLN A 332 -33.76 -12.34 -0.12
N GLY A 333 -33.04 -13.43 -0.41
CA GLY A 333 -33.60 -14.79 -0.51
C GLY A 333 -33.43 -15.70 0.71
N ARG A 334 -33.07 -15.16 1.88
CA ARG A 334 -32.96 -15.90 3.16
C ARG A 334 -33.41 -15.05 4.31
#